data_AF-A0A1J4MQK4-F1
#
_entry.id   AF-A0A1J4MQK4-F1
#
_cell.length_a   1.000
_cell.length_b   1.000
_cell.length_c   1.000
_cell.angle_alpha   90.00
_cell.angle_beta   90.00
_cell.angle_gamma   90.00
#
_symmetry.space_group_name_H-M   'P 1'
#
loop_
_entity.id
_entity.type
_entity.pdbx_description
1 polymer ?
#
loop_
_entity_poly.entity_id
_entity_poly.type
_entity_poly.pdbx_seq_one_letter_code
_entity_poly.pdbx_strand_id
1 'polypeptide(L)'
;MNDNSPYGGYDLIIREFRPTDIDGVRSVCFKHFRSLTFPSVFFYISQHVPDIIALLLIGKVFLSFKQLLYSLALYVIYLVGRSRWEVESYIRNCTDLRNVHEMYMISPGYHFWVAELVKRPLKKRRSFANEQNTTKSLDKEENDDKQKIKPESIIVGCLGLAPYRDDPKIARLLRLVVGVESRRMRIGTRLLAQMENFAKEYGYREIHLYTNNLSTSPIKFIGQHGYQLVQVISRGLMRGDLLLWRKSFERSDESSIIERNNIGERLVLD
;
A
#
# COMPACT_ATOMS: atom_id res chain seq x y z
N MET A 1 -27.19 7.79 -19.00
CA MET A 1 -26.53 7.39 -17.74
C MET A 1 -25.05 7.63 -17.94
N ASN A 2 -24.51 8.69 -17.32
CA ASN A 2 -23.15 9.18 -17.58
C ASN A 2 -22.09 8.15 -17.22
N ASP A 3 -21.23 7.85 -18.18
CA ASP A 3 -20.08 6.96 -18.08
C ASP A 3 -18.88 7.64 -17.39
N ASN A 4 -19.14 8.39 -16.30
CA ASN A 4 -18.12 9.12 -15.54
C ASN A 4 -17.58 8.25 -14.39
N SER A 5 -17.27 6.98 -14.67
CA SER A 5 -16.49 6.19 -13.70
C SER A 5 -15.05 6.72 -13.71
N PRO A 6 -14.47 7.10 -12.55
CA PRO A 6 -13.07 7.51 -12.49
C PRO A 6 -12.11 6.36 -12.86
N TYR A 7 -12.64 5.15 -13.02
CA TYR A 7 -11.91 3.93 -13.35
C TYR A 7 -12.03 3.54 -14.84
N GLY A 8 -12.48 4.42 -15.73
CA GLY A 8 -12.39 4.20 -17.19
C GLY A 8 -13.09 2.93 -17.70
N GLY A 9 -14.37 2.75 -17.34
CA GLY A 9 -15.15 1.56 -17.74
C GLY A 9 -14.98 0.34 -16.82
N TYR A 10 -14.21 0.47 -15.74
CA TYR A 10 -14.13 -0.52 -14.67
C TYR A 10 -15.01 -0.11 -13.48
N ASP A 11 -15.43 -1.11 -12.71
CA ASP A 11 -16.08 -0.96 -11.41
C ASP A 11 -15.12 -1.36 -10.29
N LEU A 12 -15.03 -0.49 -9.26
CA LEU A 12 -14.22 -0.76 -8.08
C LEU A 12 -15.03 -1.51 -7.02
N ILE A 13 -14.59 -2.74 -6.76
CA ILE A 13 -15.14 -3.63 -5.75
C ILE A 13 -14.13 -3.77 -4.61
N ILE A 14 -14.59 -3.58 -3.38
CA ILE A 14 -13.82 -3.94 -2.18
C ILE A 14 -14.47 -5.17 -1.60
N ARG A 15 -13.64 -6.18 -1.33
CA ARG A 15 -14.10 -7.45 -0.79
C ARG A 15 -13.01 -8.09 0.04
N GLU A 16 -13.38 -9.11 0.77
CA GLU A 16 -12.45 -9.95 1.51
C GLU A 16 -11.51 -10.70 0.56
N PHE A 17 -10.32 -10.99 1.09
CA PHE A 17 -9.29 -11.74 0.40
C PHE A 17 -9.74 -13.17 0.10
N ARG A 18 -9.42 -13.64 -1.11
CA ARG A 18 -9.55 -15.03 -1.51
C ARG A 18 -8.17 -15.59 -1.84
N PRO A 19 -7.92 -16.90 -1.63
CA PRO A 19 -6.62 -17.51 -1.95
C PRO A 19 -6.16 -17.27 -3.39
N THR A 20 -7.10 -17.13 -4.34
CA THR A 20 -6.82 -16.82 -5.75
C THR A 20 -6.23 -15.43 -6.00
N ASP A 21 -6.33 -14.51 -5.03
CA ASP A 21 -5.88 -13.12 -5.17
C ASP A 21 -4.40 -12.93 -4.82
N ILE A 22 -3.75 -13.98 -4.29
CA ILE A 22 -2.41 -13.88 -3.70
C ILE A 22 -1.37 -13.28 -4.65
N ASP A 23 -1.41 -13.65 -5.92
CA ASP A 23 -0.47 -13.15 -6.92
C ASP A 23 -0.71 -11.68 -7.26
N GLY A 24 -1.98 -11.26 -7.28
CA GLY A 24 -2.38 -9.86 -7.45
C GLY A 24 -1.92 -9.00 -6.28
N VAL A 25 -2.17 -9.45 -5.05
CA VAL A 25 -1.74 -8.76 -3.82
C VAL A 25 -0.22 -8.63 -3.76
N ARG A 26 0.51 -9.72 -4.06
CA ARG A 26 1.98 -9.71 -4.11
C ARG A 26 2.48 -8.75 -5.17
N SER A 27 1.91 -8.77 -6.38
CA SER A 27 2.29 -7.87 -7.46
C SER A 27 2.14 -6.39 -7.06
N VAL A 28 1.00 -6.01 -6.47
CA VAL A 28 0.74 -4.64 -6.01
C VAL A 28 1.71 -4.24 -4.88
N CYS A 29 1.90 -5.10 -3.88
CA CYS A 29 2.84 -4.85 -2.78
C CYS A 29 4.28 -4.71 -3.28
N PHE A 30 4.74 -5.60 -4.16
CA PHE A 30 6.10 -5.59 -4.67
C PHE A 30 6.37 -4.37 -5.55
N LYS A 31 5.42 -3.98 -6.41
CA LYS A 31 5.52 -2.73 -7.17
C LYS A 31 5.65 -1.52 -6.23
N HIS A 32 4.84 -1.47 -5.16
CA HIS A 32 4.93 -0.41 -4.16
C HIS A 32 6.29 -0.39 -3.45
N PHE A 33 6.74 -1.51 -2.89
CA PHE A 33 8.01 -1.58 -2.18
C PHE A 33 9.20 -1.24 -3.08
N ARG A 34 9.22 -1.72 -4.32
CA ARG A 34 10.25 -1.36 -5.31
C ARG A 34 10.27 0.14 -5.59
N SER A 35 9.11 0.80 -5.61
CA SER A 35 9.02 2.25 -5.79
C SER A 35 9.64 3.07 -4.63
N LEU A 36 9.89 2.46 -3.47
CA LEU A 36 10.54 3.12 -2.32
C LEU A 36 12.07 3.17 -2.43
N THR A 37 12.69 2.45 -3.37
CA THR A 37 14.15 2.41 -3.52
C THR A 37 14.75 3.80 -3.70
N PHE A 38 14.25 4.59 -4.67
CA PHE A 38 14.80 5.91 -4.94
C PHE A 38 14.54 6.91 -3.80
N PRO A 39 13.32 7.01 -3.23
CA PRO A 39 13.09 7.79 -2.03
C PRO A 39 14.03 7.44 -0.86
N SER A 40 14.32 6.15 -0.67
CA SER A 40 15.25 5.66 0.37
C SER A 40 16.67 6.18 0.17
N VAL A 41 17.19 6.10 -1.06
CA VAL A 41 18.53 6.61 -1.42
C VAL A 41 18.59 8.12 -1.27
N PHE A 42 17.58 8.84 -1.75
CA PHE A 42 17.51 10.30 -1.65
C PHE A 42 17.46 10.78 -0.19
N PHE A 43 16.64 10.12 0.62
CA PHE A 43 16.52 10.39 2.05
C PHE A 43 17.88 10.21 2.76
N TYR A 44 18.56 9.10 2.47
CA TYR A 44 19.89 8.83 3.02
C TYR A 44 20.92 9.90 2.63
N ILE A 45 21.03 10.22 1.33
CA ILE A 45 21.96 11.25 0.85
C ILE A 45 21.66 12.60 1.52
N SER A 46 20.39 12.93 1.69
CA SER A 46 19.94 14.20 2.31
C SER A 46 20.30 14.28 3.80
N GLN A 47 20.24 13.17 4.54
CA GLN A 47 20.68 13.14 5.95
C GLN A 47 22.20 13.20 6.09
N HIS A 48 22.94 12.67 5.11
CA HIS A 48 24.41 12.58 5.15
C HIS A 48 25.11 13.62 4.26
N VAL A 49 24.45 14.74 3.93
CA VAL A 49 25.09 15.83 3.16
C VAL A 49 26.38 16.33 3.82
N PRO A 50 26.45 16.58 5.15
CA PRO A 50 27.68 17.05 5.78
C PRO A 50 28.83 16.04 5.64
N ASP A 51 28.54 14.75 5.85
CA ASP A 51 29.52 13.67 5.74
C ASP A 51 30.03 13.53 4.31
N ILE A 52 29.15 13.62 3.31
CA ILE A 52 29.51 13.57 1.90
C ILE A 52 30.40 14.77 1.54
N ILE A 53 30.07 15.98 2.01
CA ILE A 53 30.91 17.18 1.78
C ILE A 53 32.29 16.99 2.42
N ALA A 54 32.35 16.53 3.67
CA ALA A 54 33.61 16.27 4.36
C ALA A 54 34.47 15.23 3.60
N LEU A 55 33.86 14.13 3.15
CA LEU A 55 34.53 13.11 2.33
C LEU A 55 35.06 13.68 1.01
N LEU A 56 34.31 14.57 0.35
CA LEU A 56 34.75 15.21 -0.90
C LEU A 56 35.92 16.18 -0.66
N LEU A 57 35.90 16.93 0.44
CA LEU A 57 36.98 17.86 0.82
C LEU A 57 38.27 17.11 1.17
N ILE A 58 38.17 16.05 1.98
CA ILE A 58 39.29 15.18 2.33
C ILE A 58 39.81 14.47 1.08
N GLY A 59 38.91 13.90 0.27
CA GLY A 59 39.25 13.20 -0.96
C GLY A 59 40.00 14.07 -1.97
N LYS A 60 39.68 15.37 -2.04
CA LYS A 60 40.36 16.33 -2.92
C LYS A 60 41.87 16.47 -2.62
N VAL A 61 42.30 16.20 -1.39
CA VAL A 61 43.73 16.24 -1.02
C VAL A 61 44.51 15.12 -1.73
N PHE A 62 43.87 13.97 -1.96
CA PHE A 62 44.52 12.75 -2.47
C PHE A 62 44.15 12.42 -3.93
N LEU A 63 43.00 12.88 -4.41
CA LEU A 63 42.42 12.48 -5.69
C LEU A 63 42.20 13.69 -6.62
N SER A 64 42.35 13.45 -7.93
CA SER A 64 41.98 14.44 -8.94
C SER A 64 40.45 14.60 -9.02
N PHE A 65 39.98 15.78 -9.46
CA PHE A 65 38.54 16.09 -9.55
C PHE A 65 37.72 15.04 -10.34
N LYS A 66 38.26 14.51 -11.44
CA LYS A 66 37.60 13.45 -12.24
C LYS A 66 37.44 12.15 -11.45
N GLN A 67 38.47 11.74 -10.70
CA GLN A 67 38.43 10.53 -9.86
C GLN A 67 37.42 10.68 -8.72
N LEU A 68 37.36 11.88 -8.13
CA LEU A 68 36.36 12.22 -7.11
C LEU A 68 34.94 12.02 -7.67
N LEU A 69 34.67 12.53 -8.89
CA LEU A 69 33.37 12.36 -9.54
C LEU A 69 33.02 10.90 -9.82
N TYR A 70 33.98 10.09 -10.31
CA TYR A 70 33.77 8.66 -10.51
C TYR A 70 33.50 7.92 -9.19
N SER A 71 34.22 8.27 -8.12
CA SER A 71 34.02 7.67 -6.80
C SER A 71 32.62 7.99 -6.23
N LEU A 72 32.14 9.22 -6.41
CA LEU A 72 30.80 9.62 -6.00
C LEU A 72 29.73 8.89 -6.82
N ALA A 73 29.92 8.77 -8.14
CA ALA A 73 29.00 8.03 -9.00
C ALA A 73 28.92 6.55 -8.60
N LEU A 74 30.07 5.90 -8.35
CA LEU A 74 30.12 4.51 -7.88
C LEU A 74 29.46 4.35 -6.50
N TYR A 75 29.66 5.30 -5.60
CA TYR A 75 29.00 5.28 -4.29
C TYR A 75 27.47 5.38 -4.41
N VAL A 76 26.96 6.26 -5.28
CA VAL A 76 25.51 6.35 -5.54
C VAL A 76 24.97 5.06 -6.16
N ILE A 77 25.70 4.45 -7.12
CA ILE A 77 25.33 3.15 -7.70
C ILE A 77 25.29 2.06 -6.60
N TYR A 78 26.29 2.02 -5.73
CA TYR A 78 26.32 1.12 -4.59
C TYR A 78 25.11 1.33 -3.67
N LEU A 79 24.77 2.57 -3.31
CA LEU A 79 23.61 2.88 -2.48
C LEU A 79 22.30 2.42 -3.12
N VAL A 80 22.12 2.62 -4.43
CA VAL A 80 20.95 2.11 -5.15
C VAL A 80 20.88 0.59 -5.12
N GLY A 81 22.02 -0.09 -5.33
CA GLY A 81 22.12 -1.55 -5.24
C GLY A 81 21.81 -2.07 -3.83
N ARG A 82 22.38 -1.43 -2.81
CA ARG A 82 22.17 -1.77 -1.39
C ARG A 82 20.71 -1.59 -0.98
N SER A 83 20.08 -0.47 -1.36
CA SER A 83 18.67 -0.19 -1.11
C SER A 83 17.76 -1.21 -1.80
N ARG A 84 18.03 -1.56 -3.08
CA ARG A 84 17.28 -2.61 -3.78
C ARG A 84 17.40 -3.95 -3.08
N TRP A 85 18.63 -4.36 -2.73
CA TRP A 85 18.88 -5.61 -2.03
C TRP A 85 18.10 -5.69 -0.71
N GLU A 86 18.09 -4.59 0.04
CA GLU A 86 17.39 -4.51 1.32
C GLU A 86 15.87 -4.59 1.16
N VAL A 87 15.29 -3.86 0.22
CA VAL A 87 13.86 -3.95 -0.10
C VAL A 87 13.49 -5.37 -0.53
N GLU A 88 14.28 -5.99 -1.40
CA GLU A 88 14.03 -7.36 -1.84
C GLU A 88 14.22 -8.38 -0.71
N SER A 89 15.21 -8.20 0.15
CA SER A 89 15.43 -9.07 1.31
C SER A 89 14.25 -9.00 2.29
N TYR A 90 13.76 -7.78 2.58
CA TYR A 90 12.55 -7.58 3.37
C TYR A 90 11.34 -8.29 2.76
N ILE A 91 11.14 -8.15 1.45
CA ILE A 91 10.08 -8.82 0.70
C ILE A 91 10.22 -10.35 0.78
N ARG A 92 11.42 -10.89 0.56
CA ARG A 92 11.67 -12.34 0.60
C ARG A 92 11.37 -12.90 1.98
N ASN A 93 11.73 -12.19 3.05
CA ASN A 93 11.52 -12.62 4.43
C ASN A 93 10.13 -12.29 4.99
N CYS A 94 9.27 -11.68 4.17
CA CYS A 94 7.92 -11.25 4.55
C CYS A 94 6.99 -12.47 4.66
N THR A 95 6.82 -13.02 5.87
CA THR A 95 6.00 -14.22 6.13
C THR A 95 4.50 -13.99 5.91
N ASP A 96 4.02 -12.77 6.18
CA ASP A 96 2.61 -12.41 6.07
C ASP A 96 2.09 -12.39 4.62
N LEU A 97 2.94 -12.02 3.65
CA LEU A 97 2.61 -12.07 2.22
C LEU A 97 2.80 -13.46 1.59
N ARG A 98 3.42 -14.40 2.30
CA ARG A 98 3.51 -15.80 1.84
C ARG A 98 2.17 -16.49 2.03
N ASN A 99 1.60 -16.43 3.24
CA ASN A 99 0.36 -17.12 3.59
C ASN A 99 -0.69 -16.15 4.17
N VAL A 100 -1.21 -15.25 3.32
CA VAL A 100 -2.22 -14.25 3.74
C VAL A 100 -3.45 -14.93 4.33
N HIS A 101 -3.91 -16.04 3.73
CA HIS A 101 -5.09 -16.76 4.21
C HIS A 101 -4.91 -17.27 5.64
N GLU A 102 -3.80 -17.97 5.91
CA GLU A 102 -3.53 -18.54 7.23
C GLU A 102 -3.37 -17.46 8.30
N MET A 103 -2.69 -16.36 7.95
CA MET A 103 -2.38 -15.28 8.90
C MET A 103 -3.56 -14.37 9.21
N TYR A 104 -4.47 -14.14 8.25
CA TYR A 104 -5.49 -13.11 8.39
C TYR A 104 -6.94 -13.62 8.34
N MET A 105 -7.20 -14.80 7.80
CA MET A 105 -8.56 -15.24 7.52
C MET A 105 -9.08 -16.32 8.48
N ILE A 106 -8.20 -16.95 9.27
CA ILE A 106 -8.59 -18.05 10.17
C ILE A 106 -9.06 -17.53 11.54
N SER A 107 -8.30 -16.60 12.13
CA SER A 107 -8.53 -16.15 13.51
C SER A 107 -9.51 -14.98 13.57
N PRO A 108 -10.45 -14.96 14.53
CA PRO A 108 -11.35 -13.83 14.70
C PRO A 108 -10.57 -12.56 15.05
N GLY A 109 -11.06 -11.41 14.54
CA GLY A 109 -10.42 -10.10 14.71
C GLY A 109 -9.31 -9.81 13.70
N TYR A 110 -8.72 -10.84 13.08
CA TYR A 110 -7.90 -10.65 11.89
C TYR A 110 -8.79 -10.51 10.66
N HIS A 111 -8.33 -9.72 9.69
CA HIS A 111 -9.02 -9.62 8.42
C HIS A 111 -8.13 -9.09 7.31
N PHE A 112 -8.46 -9.38 6.06
CA PHE A 112 -7.75 -8.85 4.91
C PHE A 112 -8.70 -8.51 3.77
N TRP A 113 -8.61 -7.27 3.27
CA TRP A 113 -9.40 -6.80 2.14
C TRP A 113 -8.53 -6.56 0.91
N VAL A 114 -9.14 -6.77 -0.24
CA VAL A 114 -8.58 -6.44 -1.55
C VAL A 114 -9.50 -5.46 -2.28
N ALA A 115 -8.87 -4.58 -3.03
CA ALA A 115 -9.54 -3.70 -3.99
C ALA A 115 -9.32 -4.27 -5.39
N GLU A 116 -10.42 -4.60 -6.07
CA GLU A 116 -10.46 -5.19 -7.40
C GLU A 116 -11.15 -4.25 -8.38
N LEU A 117 -10.54 -4.01 -9.53
CA LEU A 117 -11.20 -3.39 -10.67
C LEU A 117 -11.73 -4.48 -11.59
N VAL A 118 -13.04 -4.48 -11.82
CA VAL A 118 -13.71 -5.42 -12.73
C VAL A 118 -14.19 -4.68 -13.96
N LYS A 119 -13.85 -5.20 -15.14
CA LYS A 119 -14.27 -4.59 -16.41
C LYS A 119 -15.77 -4.69 -16.59
N ARG A 120 -16.44 -3.58 -16.92
CA ARG A 120 -17.87 -3.62 -17.23
C ARG A 120 -18.11 -4.41 -18.52
N PRO A 121 -19.13 -5.29 -18.55
CA PRO A 121 -19.54 -5.91 -19.80
C PRO A 121 -20.05 -4.82 -20.75
N LEU A 122 -19.49 -4.77 -21.96
CA LEU A 122 -20.00 -3.92 -23.02
C LEU A 122 -21.44 -4.36 -23.32
N LYS A 123 -22.43 -3.48 -23.07
CA LYS A 123 -23.80 -3.73 -23.54
C LYS A 123 -23.76 -3.79 -25.07
N LYS A 124 -23.96 -4.99 -25.66
CA LYS A 124 -24.26 -5.10 -27.10
C LYS A 124 -25.46 -4.18 -27.37
N ARG A 125 -25.26 -3.13 -28.17
CA ARG A 125 -26.37 -2.39 -28.80
C ARG A 125 -27.17 -3.43 -29.58
N ARG A 126 -28.39 -3.76 -29.13
CA ARG A 126 -29.37 -4.42 -29.99
C ARG A 126 -29.67 -3.45 -31.12
N SER A 127 -29.05 -3.63 -32.27
CA SER A 127 -29.56 -3.10 -33.52
C SER A 127 -30.92 -3.76 -33.74
N PHE A 128 -31.99 -3.01 -33.53
CA PHE A 128 -33.28 -3.33 -34.12
C PHE A 128 -33.10 -3.22 -35.63
N ALA A 129 -32.85 -4.36 -36.28
CA ALA A 129 -32.97 -4.51 -37.72
C ALA A 129 -34.07 -5.56 -37.96
N ASN A 130 -34.99 -5.19 -38.83
CA ASN A 130 -36.31 -5.76 -39.04
C ASN A 130 -36.36 -7.29 -39.11
N GLU A 131 -37.32 -7.82 -38.38
CA GLU A 131 -37.90 -9.13 -38.56
C GLU A 131 -38.84 -9.06 -39.78
N GLN A 132 -38.44 -9.67 -40.90
CA GLN A 132 -39.38 -10.13 -41.92
C GLN A 132 -38.71 -11.22 -42.80
N ASN A 133 -39.28 -12.43 -42.68
CA ASN A 133 -39.44 -13.46 -43.71
C ASN A 133 -38.19 -14.21 -44.22
N THR A 134 -38.00 -15.47 -43.78
CA THR A 134 -38.58 -16.69 -44.41
C THR A 134 -37.71 -17.93 -44.09
N THR A 135 -38.37 -18.99 -43.62
CA THR A 135 -37.94 -20.38 -43.42
C THR A 135 -36.97 -20.96 -44.46
N LYS A 136 -35.91 -21.66 -44.01
CA LYS A 136 -35.68 -23.10 -44.31
C LYS A 136 -34.43 -23.72 -43.65
N SER A 137 -34.63 -25.00 -43.30
CA SER A 137 -33.71 -26.11 -43.05
C SER A 137 -32.82 -26.12 -41.79
N LEU A 138 -33.18 -27.06 -40.92
CA LEU A 138 -32.34 -27.72 -39.93
C LEU A 138 -31.05 -28.25 -40.58
N ASP A 139 -29.92 -28.02 -39.93
CA ASP A 139 -29.10 -29.09 -39.33
C ASP A 139 -27.75 -28.53 -38.85
N LYS A 140 -27.35 -29.04 -37.68
CA LYS A 140 -26.01 -29.17 -37.12
C LYS A 140 -25.47 -28.13 -36.13
N GLU A 141 -25.14 -28.74 -34.98
CA GLU A 141 -24.07 -28.40 -34.03
C GLU A 141 -24.42 -27.35 -32.98
N GLU A 142 -25.30 -27.81 -32.10
CA GLU A 142 -25.25 -27.60 -30.66
C GLU A 142 -23.83 -27.95 -30.14
N ASN A 143 -22.94 -26.96 -30.14
CA ASN A 143 -21.75 -26.93 -29.29
C ASN A 143 -21.87 -25.71 -28.39
N ASP A 144 -22.58 -25.92 -27.28
CA ASP A 144 -22.72 -24.98 -26.16
C ASP A 144 -21.38 -24.88 -25.41
N ASP A 145 -20.33 -24.42 -26.10
CA ASP A 145 -19.09 -23.99 -25.46
C ASP A 145 -19.31 -22.57 -24.94
N LYS A 146 -20.15 -22.45 -23.90
CA LYS A 146 -20.14 -21.29 -23.00
C LYS A 146 -18.81 -21.29 -22.27
N GLN A 147 -17.74 -20.92 -22.96
CA GLN A 147 -16.56 -20.34 -22.35
C GLN A 147 -17.05 -19.10 -21.59
N LYS A 148 -17.31 -19.31 -20.31
CA LYS A 148 -17.68 -18.28 -19.35
C LYS A 148 -16.44 -17.41 -19.21
N ILE A 149 -16.26 -16.45 -20.13
CA ILE A 149 -15.16 -15.48 -20.12
C ILE A 149 -15.20 -14.84 -18.74
N LYS A 150 -14.27 -15.25 -17.87
CA LYS A 150 -14.13 -14.67 -16.54
C LYS A 150 -13.90 -13.18 -16.78
N PRO A 151 -14.71 -12.28 -16.20
CA PRO A 151 -14.56 -10.86 -16.43
C PRO A 151 -13.12 -10.47 -16.05
N GLU A 152 -12.47 -9.74 -16.94
CA GLU A 152 -11.11 -9.24 -16.73
C GLU A 152 -11.10 -8.42 -15.45
N SER A 153 -10.37 -8.92 -14.44
CA SER A 153 -10.34 -8.32 -13.12
C SER A 153 -8.92 -8.24 -12.57
N ILE A 154 -8.62 -7.11 -11.93
CA ILE A 154 -7.26 -6.76 -11.54
C ILE A 154 -7.28 -6.27 -10.10
N ILE A 155 -6.43 -6.87 -9.26
CA ILE A 155 -6.18 -6.38 -7.91
C ILE A 155 -5.34 -5.11 -7.99
N VAL A 156 -5.83 -4.02 -7.42
CA VAL A 156 -5.21 -2.69 -7.45
C VAL A 156 -4.86 -2.16 -6.07
N GLY A 157 -5.29 -2.82 -5.01
CA GLY A 157 -4.94 -2.46 -3.64
C GLY A 157 -5.30 -3.54 -2.64
N CYS A 158 -4.76 -3.40 -1.43
CA CYS A 158 -5.02 -4.30 -0.31
C CYS A 158 -4.88 -3.58 1.02
N LEU A 159 -5.45 -4.19 2.06
CA LEU A 159 -5.29 -3.79 3.45
C LEU A 159 -5.45 -5.03 4.33
N GLY A 160 -4.54 -5.21 5.30
CA GLY A 160 -4.65 -6.20 6.36
C GLY A 160 -4.94 -5.56 7.72
N LEU A 161 -5.59 -6.31 8.59
CA LEU A 161 -5.89 -5.96 9.97
C LEU A 161 -5.53 -7.15 10.86
N ALA A 162 -4.85 -6.87 11.97
CA ALA A 162 -4.53 -7.88 12.98
C ALA A 162 -4.67 -7.25 14.38
N PRO A 163 -5.06 -8.00 15.42
CA PRO A 163 -4.92 -7.56 16.81
C PRO A 163 -3.48 -7.15 17.15
N TYR A 164 -3.33 -6.21 18.07
CA TYR A 164 -2.05 -5.91 18.69
C TYR A 164 -1.63 -7.08 19.60
N ARG A 165 -0.32 -7.34 19.71
CA ARG A 165 0.17 -8.52 20.45
C ARG A 165 -0.11 -8.42 21.95
N ASP A 166 0.02 -7.21 22.50
CA ASP A 166 -0.05 -6.98 23.94
C ASP A 166 -1.46 -6.62 24.42
N ASP A 167 -2.30 -6.06 23.54
CA ASP A 167 -3.71 -5.77 23.82
C ASP A 167 -4.60 -6.15 22.61
N PRO A 168 -5.37 -7.24 22.69
CA PRO A 168 -6.25 -7.67 21.60
C PRO A 168 -7.43 -6.72 21.36
N LYS A 169 -7.67 -5.74 22.24
CA LYS A 169 -8.65 -4.66 22.01
C LYS A 169 -8.10 -3.52 21.15
N ILE A 170 -6.82 -3.54 20.81
CA ILE A 170 -6.20 -2.61 19.88
C ILE A 170 -6.01 -3.31 18.55
N ALA A 171 -6.49 -2.70 17.47
CA ALA A 171 -6.28 -3.21 16.13
C ALA A 171 -5.00 -2.61 15.54
N ARG A 172 -4.30 -3.39 14.72
CA ARG A 172 -3.12 -2.97 13.96
C ARG A 172 -3.42 -3.05 12.47
N LEU A 173 -3.41 -1.90 11.81
CA LEU A 173 -3.48 -1.85 10.36
C LEU A 173 -2.13 -2.26 9.77
N LEU A 174 -2.17 -3.25 8.90
CA LEU A 174 -1.03 -3.78 8.17
C LEU A 174 -1.25 -3.62 6.67
N ARG A 175 -0.17 -3.38 5.92
CA ARG A 175 -0.16 -3.50 4.45
C ARG A 175 -1.24 -2.73 3.69
N LEU A 176 -1.56 -1.50 4.09
CA LEU A 176 -2.36 -0.62 3.23
C LEU A 176 -1.53 -0.19 2.01
N VAL A 177 -1.82 -0.79 0.86
CA VAL A 177 -1.12 -0.52 -0.40
C VAL A 177 -2.14 -0.29 -1.51
N VAL A 178 -1.92 0.76 -2.30
CA VAL A 178 -2.63 1.01 -3.55
C VAL A 178 -1.59 1.16 -4.66
N GLY A 179 -1.81 0.43 -5.77
CA GLY A 179 -0.99 0.46 -6.96
C GLY A 179 -0.81 1.88 -7.49
N VAL A 180 0.40 2.25 -7.91
CA VAL A 180 0.76 3.63 -8.28
C VAL A 180 -0.18 4.20 -9.34
N GLU A 181 -0.49 3.40 -10.36
CA GLU A 181 -1.39 3.72 -11.47
C GLU A 181 -2.84 3.92 -11.02
N SER A 182 -3.21 3.41 -9.84
CA SER A 182 -4.55 3.47 -9.29
C SER A 182 -4.67 4.40 -8.07
N ARG A 183 -3.65 5.22 -7.79
CA ARG A 183 -3.70 6.23 -6.73
C ARG A 183 -4.57 7.41 -7.13
N ARG A 184 -4.94 8.21 -6.13
CA ARG A 184 -5.83 9.39 -6.28
C ARG A 184 -7.23 9.08 -6.80
N MET A 185 -7.60 7.81 -6.93
CA MET A 185 -8.97 7.37 -7.26
C MET A 185 -9.77 6.94 -6.01
N ARG A 186 -9.42 7.46 -4.82
CA ARG A 186 -10.07 7.19 -3.51
C ARG A 186 -10.10 5.71 -3.08
N ILE A 187 -9.35 4.81 -3.73
CA ILE A 187 -9.26 3.38 -3.37
C ILE A 187 -8.79 3.20 -1.92
N GLY A 188 -7.71 3.89 -1.54
CA GLY A 188 -7.16 3.82 -0.19
C GLY A 188 -8.15 4.29 0.87
N THR A 189 -8.88 5.38 0.61
CA THR A 189 -9.94 5.88 1.49
C THR A 189 -11.05 4.85 1.68
N ARG A 190 -11.49 4.20 0.58
CA ARG A 190 -12.56 3.18 0.66
C ARG A 190 -12.09 1.92 1.41
N LEU A 191 -10.84 1.47 1.19
CA LEU A 191 -10.24 0.35 1.94
C LEU A 191 -10.14 0.66 3.43
N LEU A 192 -9.66 1.86 3.76
CA LEU A 192 -9.51 2.30 5.14
C LEU A 192 -10.88 2.37 5.84
N ALA A 193 -11.89 2.95 5.19
CA ALA A 193 -13.24 3.03 5.72
C ALA A 193 -13.87 1.65 5.96
N GLN A 194 -13.69 0.70 5.03
CA GLN A 194 -14.17 -0.67 5.20
C GLN A 194 -13.56 -1.32 6.45
N MET A 195 -12.26 -1.16 6.65
CA MET A 195 -11.58 -1.70 7.81
C MET A 195 -11.99 -1.01 9.11
N GLU A 196 -12.13 0.31 9.11
CA GLU A 196 -12.57 1.06 10.30
C GLU A 196 -13.97 0.67 10.74
N ASN A 197 -14.89 0.41 9.79
CA ASN A 197 -16.23 -0.07 10.11
C ASN A 197 -16.18 -1.46 10.75
N PHE A 198 -15.44 -2.40 10.13
CA PHE A 198 -15.23 -3.73 10.72
C PHE A 198 -14.61 -3.63 12.11
N ALA A 199 -13.61 -2.75 12.30
CA ALA A 199 -12.93 -2.64 13.57
C ALA A 199 -13.86 -2.16 14.70
N LYS A 200 -14.76 -1.22 14.39
CA LYS A 200 -15.81 -0.77 15.31
C LYS A 200 -16.82 -1.87 15.62
N GLU A 201 -17.31 -2.56 14.59
CA GLU A 201 -18.29 -3.64 14.72
C GLU A 201 -17.74 -4.83 15.53
N TYR A 202 -16.46 -5.14 15.35
CA TYR A 202 -15.77 -6.18 16.12
C TYR A 202 -15.52 -5.78 17.59
N GLY A 203 -15.51 -4.47 17.90
CA GLY A 203 -15.33 -3.95 19.26
C GLY A 203 -13.89 -3.57 19.61
N TYR A 204 -13.04 -3.26 18.63
CA TYR A 204 -11.75 -2.63 18.89
C TYR A 204 -11.93 -1.22 19.48
N ARG A 205 -11.03 -0.81 20.38
CA ARG A 205 -11.04 0.54 20.98
C ARG A 205 -10.23 1.55 20.17
N GLU A 206 -9.14 1.09 19.57
CA GLU A 206 -8.20 1.93 18.83
C GLU A 206 -7.62 1.18 17.62
N ILE A 207 -7.16 1.94 16.63
CA ILE A 207 -6.34 1.44 15.52
C ILE A 207 -4.96 2.09 15.59
N HIS A 208 -3.93 1.24 15.54
CA HIS A 208 -2.54 1.64 15.42
C HIS A 208 -2.00 1.28 14.04
N LEU A 209 -1.14 2.14 13.48
CA LEU A 209 -0.44 1.85 12.24
C LEU A 209 0.93 2.50 12.20
N TYR A 210 1.80 1.96 11.36
CA TYR A 210 3.13 2.51 11.13
C TYR A 210 3.26 3.04 9.71
N THR A 211 3.77 4.26 9.55
CA THR A 211 4.27 4.78 8.27
C THR A 211 5.77 5.03 8.34
N ASN A 212 6.38 5.25 7.18
CA ASN A 212 7.75 5.78 7.10
C ASN A 212 7.72 7.25 6.64
N ASN A 213 8.81 7.97 6.88
CA ASN A 213 9.00 9.34 6.37
C ASN A 213 9.72 9.42 5.02
N LEU A 214 9.84 8.31 4.29
CA LEU A 214 10.41 8.32 2.93
C LEU A 214 9.50 9.02 1.92
N SER A 215 8.21 9.13 2.22
CA SER A 215 7.23 9.86 1.41
C SER A 215 6.23 10.60 2.29
N THR A 216 5.87 11.82 1.90
CA THR A 216 4.84 12.60 2.60
C THR A 216 3.42 12.15 2.27
N SER A 217 3.22 11.34 1.21
CA SER A 217 1.88 10.95 0.77
C SER A 217 1.14 10.07 1.78
N PRO A 218 1.73 8.98 2.34
CA PRO A 218 1.08 8.20 3.39
C PRO A 218 0.83 8.99 4.67
N ILE A 219 1.78 9.86 5.06
CA ILE A 219 1.66 10.73 6.24
C ILE A 219 0.45 11.66 6.11
N LYS A 220 0.35 12.39 4.99
CA LYS A 220 -0.79 13.28 4.72
C LYS A 220 -2.10 12.50 4.64
N PHE A 221 -2.09 11.35 3.98
CA PHE A 221 -3.27 10.51 3.85
C PHE A 221 -3.80 10.07 5.22
N ILE A 222 -2.94 9.52 6.08
CA ILE A 222 -3.34 9.04 7.41
C ILE A 222 -3.79 10.19 8.32
N GLY A 223 -3.05 11.31 8.34
CA GLY A 223 -3.46 12.50 9.11
C GLY A 223 -4.83 13.07 8.67
N GLN A 224 -5.11 13.09 7.37
CA GLN A 224 -6.41 13.51 6.83
C GLN A 224 -7.58 12.60 7.25
N HIS A 225 -7.31 11.34 7.63
CA HIS A 225 -8.33 10.39 8.07
C HIS A 225 -8.45 10.30 9.60
N GLY A 226 -7.92 11.31 10.32
CA GLY A 226 -8.13 11.48 11.76
C GLY A 226 -7.21 10.63 12.65
N TYR A 227 -6.10 10.15 12.11
CA TYR A 227 -5.06 9.50 12.91
C TYR A 227 -4.08 10.55 13.44
N GLN A 228 -3.69 10.40 14.69
CA GLN A 228 -2.75 11.26 15.40
C GLN A 228 -1.39 10.58 15.48
N LEU A 229 -0.31 11.35 15.28
CA LEU A 229 1.05 10.87 15.45
C LEU A 229 1.35 10.74 16.95
N VAL A 230 1.73 9.55 17.39
CA VAL A 230 2.03 9.24 18.80
C VAL A 230 3.53 9.23 19.05
N GLN A 231 4.29 8.57 18.16
CA GLN A 231 5.72 8.34 18.36
C GLN A 231 6.47 8.34 17.04
N VAL A 232 7.69 8.86 17.05
CA VAL A 232 8.67 8.71 15.97
C VAL A 232 9.81 7.83 16.49
N ILE A 233 9.99 6.67 15.86
CA ILE A 233 11.04 5.71 16.18
C ILE A 233 12.10 5.84 15.11
N SER A 234 13.27 6.38 15.49
CA SER A 234 14.39 6.44 14.57
C SER A 234 14.88 5.04 14.22
N ARG A 235 15.09 4.81 12.93
CA ARG A 235 15.60 3.54 12.42
C ARG A 235 16.92 3.74 11.70
N GLY A 236 17.73 2.70 11.72
CA GLY A 236 18.96 2.63 10.94
C GLY A 236 18.73 2.77 9.43
N LEU A 237 19.86 3.01 8.75
CA LEU A 237 20.10 3.29 7.32
C LEU A 237 18.92 3.12 6.34
N MET A 238 18.70 4.15 5.52
CA MET A 238 17.86 4.17 4.29
C MET A 238 16.37 3.78 4.42
N ARG A 239 15.89 3.32 5.58
CA ARG A 239 14.48 2.92 5.76
C ARG A 239 13.56 4.07 6.12
N GLY A 240 14.12 5.20 6.53
CA GLY A 240 13.40 6.27 7.19
C GLY A 240 12.92 5.89 8.59
N ASP A 241 12.52 6.88 9.36
CA ASP A 241 11.95 6.71 10.70
C ASP A 241 10.59 6.00 10.60
N LEU A 242 10.21 5.26 11.64
CA LEU A 242 8.86 4.74 11.80
C LEU A 242 8.02 5.75 12.57
N LEU A 243 6.86 6.07 12.02
CA LEU A 243 5.89 6.97 12.63
C LEU A 243 4.72 6.11 13.09
N LEU A 244 4.52 6.01 14.39
CA LEU A 244 3.37 5.34 15.00
C LEU A 244 2.19 6.30 15.04
N TRP A 245 1.10 5.91 14.39
CA TRP A 245 -0.15 6.66 14.38
C TRP A 245 -1.24 5.91 15.11
N ARG A 246 -2.11 6.64 15.79
CA ARG A 246 -3.25 6.12 16.54
C ARG A 246 -4.53 6.83 16.15
N LYS A 247 -5.63 6.07 16.10
CA LYS A 247 -6.99 6.60 16.06
C LYS A 247 -7.84 5.88 17.09
N SER A 248 -8.43 6.62 18.02
CA SER A 248 -9.37 6.07 19.00
C SER A 248 -10.80 6.11 18.46
N PHE A 249 -11.60 5.14 18.85
CA PHE A 249 -13.04 5.10 18.58
C PHE A 249 -13.88 5.60 19.76
N GLU A 250 -13.27 5.83 20.91
CA GLU A 250 -13.95 6.42 22.07
C GLU A 250 -14.34 7.87 21.77
N ARG A 251 -15.53 8.26 22.24
CA ARG A 251 -16.10 9.58 22.02
C ARG A 251 -15.24 10.60 22.74
N SER A 252 -14.78 11.61 22.01
CA SER A 252 -13.93 12.69 22.45
C SER A 252 -14.62 13.60 23.46
N ASP A 253 -14.64 13.22 24.75
CA ASP A 253 -14.91 14.17 25.84
C ASP A 253 -13.61 14.63 26.54
N GLU A 254 -12.46 13.98 26.28
CA GLU A 254 -11.17 14.26 26.96
C GLU A 254 -10.06 14.83 26.06
N SER A 255 -10.32 15.07 24.77
CA SER A 255 -9.30 15.60 23.84
C SER A 255 -8.84 17.03 24.13
N SER A 256 -9.38 17.70 25.16
CA SER A 256 -8.93 19.01 25.63
C SER A 256 -7.78 18.95 26.66
N ILE A 257 -7.41 17.78 27.17
CA ILE A 257 -6.44 17.67 28.28
C ILE A 257 -5.02 17.27 27.82
N ILE A 258 -4.88 16.52 26.72
CA ILE A 258 -3.57 15.92 26.34
C ILE A 258 -2.70 16.84 25.46
N GLU A 259 -3.27 17.84 24.77
CA GLU A 259 -2.50 18.73 23.88
C GLU A 259 -1.45 19.61 24.60
N ARG A 260 -1.42 19.66 25.93
CA ARG A 260 -0.43 20.48 26.67
C ARG A 260 0.88 19.78 27.04
N ASN A 261 0.97 18.44 27.01
CA ASN A 261 2.07 17.77 27.73
C ASN A 261 3.14 17.05 26.90
N ASN A 262 3.02 16.92 25.57
CA ASN A 262 3.99 16.13 24.78
C ASN A 262 4.59 16.89 23.59
N ILE A 263 5.19 18.06 23.86
CA ILE A 263 6.24 18.58 22.99
C ILE A 263 7.58 18.25 23.65
N GLY A 264 8.25 17.24 23.11
CA GLY A 264 9.69 17.05 23.26
C GLY A 264 10.08 15.87 24.15
N GLU A 265 10.31 14.71 23.53
CA GLU A 265 11.52 13.94 23.79
C GLU A 265 11.77 12.95 22.65
N ARG A 266 12.93 13.11 22.00
CA ARG A 266 13.45 12.20 20.98
C ARG A 266 14.23 11.13 21.71
N LEU A 267 13.62 9.98 21.98
CA LEU A 267 14.34 8.83 22.52
C LEU A 267 15.19 8.21 21.42
N VAL A 268 16.50 8.44 21.50
CA VAL A 268 17.53 7.67 20.81
C VAL A 268 17.68 6.38 21.60
N LEU A 269 17.35 5.24 20.99
CA LEU A 269 17.76 3.94 21.50
C LEU A 269 19.11 3.62 20.86
N ASP A 270 20.14 3.56 21.70
CA ASP A 270 21.48 3.05 21.34
C ASP A 270 21.42 1.58 20.87
#